data_AF-A0AAQ0LYY1-F1
#
_entry.id   AF-A0AAQ0LYY1-F1
#
_cell.length_a   1.000
_cell.length_b   1.000
_cell.length_c   1.000
_cell.angle_alpha   90.00
_cell.angle_beta   90.00
_cell.angle_gamma   90.00
#
_symmetry.space_group_name_H-M   'P 1'
#
loop_
_entity.id
_entity.type
_entity.pdbx_description
1 polymer ?
#
loop_
_entity_poly.entity_id
_entity_poly.type
_entity_poly.pdbx_seq_one_letter_code
_entity_poly.pdbx_strand_id
1 'polypeptide(L)'
;MSKLLKKKDLQQSLKINNDTFRKWKEAGIPIVKEQNEEFFDIEQVKRWHKKITEPIDNLMIDKKYDNNTICDVFKCSQQGGMRRSHLTNTLVLFSDHTNDVYRDHSVIDNEGNETLHYTGMGQKGDQDIDHGQNKTLNHSEDLSIKVYLFESFISGEHIFRGEVRLFNKHYTTEQNDRTVCIFPLTFNNSEYYIPGNISNEKYRKQENLINKLSDNDVYERAMQAKQVVKNL
;
A
#
# COMPACT_ATOMS: atom_id res chain seq x y z
N MET A 1 -35.37 -6.19 -12.43
CA MET A 1 -34.46 -7.34 -12.55
C MET A 1 -33.04 -6.80 -12.60
N SER A 2 -32.12 -7.36 -11.81
CA SER A 2 -30.70 -7.00 -11.87
C SER A 2 -30.09 -7.45 -13.20
N LYS A 3 -29.08 -6.71 -13.68
CA LYS A 3 -28.43 -6.97 -14.97
C LYS A 3 -27.59 -8.23 -14.89
N LEU A 4 -27.93 -9.25 -15.68
CA LEU A 4 -27.10 -10.44 -15.90
C LEU A 4 -26.03 -10.13 -16.94
N LEU A 5 -24.78 -10.37 -16.58
CA LEU A 5 -23.61 -10.09 -17.41
C LEU A 5 -22.88 -11.38 -17.78
N LYS A 6 -22.30 -11.44 -18.98
CA LYS A 6 -21.27 -12.43 -19.30
C LYS A 6 -19.94 -12.00 -18.68
N LYS A 7 -18.98 -12.93 -18.60
CA LYS A 7 -17.65 -12.71 -18.01
C LYS A 7 -17.00 -11.37 -18.45
N LYS A 8 -16.93 -11.11 -19.76
CA LYS A 8 -16.26 -9.91 -20.30
C LYS A 8 -16.92 -8.62 -19.81
N ASP A 9 -18.26 -8.56 -19.86
CA ASP A 9 -19.01 -7.37 -19.44
C ASP A 9 -18.94 -7.16 -17.93
N LEU A 10 -18.91 -8.24 -17.14
CA LEU A 10 -18.69 -8.15 -15.69
C LEU A 10 -17.30 -7.57 -15.38
N GLN A 11 -16.26 -8.10 -16.04
CA GLN A 11 -14.88 -7.63 -15.86
C GLN A 11 -14.73 -6.16 -16.22
N GLN A 12 -15.33 -5.72 -17.33
CA GLN A 12 -15.34 -4.31 -17.72
C GLN A 12 -16.12 -3.44 -16.72
N SER A 13 -17.30 -3.90 -16.28
CA SER A 13 -18.15 -3.14 -15.35
C SER A 13 -17.52 -2.96 -13.97
N LEU A 14 -16.77 -3.95 -13.50
CA LEU A 14 -16.06 -3.91 -12.21
C LEU A 14 -14.61 -3.44 -12.33
N LYS A 15 -14.13 -3.22 -13.57
CA LYS A 15 -12.73 -2.95 -13.92
C LYS A 15 -11.75 -3.97 -13.33
N ILE A 16 -12.03 -5.26 -13.43
CA ILE A 16 -11.14 -6.32 -12.90
C ILE A 16 -10.50 -7.13 -14.03
N ASN A 17 -9.27 -7.59 -13.81
CA ASN A 17 -8.55 -8.40 -14.79
C ASN A 17 -8.93 -9.91 -14.71
N ASN A 18 -8.32 -10.72 -15.57
CA ASN A 18 -8.58 -12.18 -15.61
C ASN A 18 -8.12 -12.92 -14.36
N ASP A 19 -7.02 -12.50 -13.73
CA ASP A 19 -6.50 -13.15 -12.53
C ASP A 19 -7.41 -12.91 -11.32
N THR A 20 -7.89 -11.68 -11.14
CA THR A 20 -8.92 -11.34 -10.16
C THR A 20 -10.18 -12.17 -10.38
N PHE A 21 -10.70 -12.21 -11.61
CA PHE A 21 -11.89 -13.00 -11.91
C PHE A 21 -11.69 -14.51 -11.65
N ARG A 22 -10.55 -15.07 -12.03
CA ARG A 22 -10.22 -16.49 -11.76
C ARG A 22 -10.21 -16.78 -10.26
N LYS A 23 -9.59 -15.90 -9.47
CA LYS A 23 -9.57 -16.02 -8.00
C LYS A 23 -10.96 -15.90 -7.39
N TRP A 24 -11.82 -15.05 -7.94
CA TRP A 24 -13.22 -14.96 -7.52
C TRP A 24 -14.04 -16.21 -7.86
N LYS A 25 -13.78 -16.83 -9.03
CA LYS A 25 -14.37 -18.13 -9.39
C LYS A 25 -13.95 -19.23 -8.42
N GLU A 26 -12.66 -19.32 -8.09
CA GLU A 26 -12.13 -20.26 -7.09
C GLU A 26 -12.78 -20.05 -5.71
N ALA A 27 -13.10 -18.80 -5.35
CA ALA A 27 -13.74 -18.43 -4.09
C ALA A 27 -15.29 -18.49 -4.10
N GLY A 28 -15.91 -18.95 -5.19
CA GLY A 28 -17.37 -19.14 -5.26
C GLY A 28 -18.16 -17.86 -5.49
N ILE A 29 -17.71 -16.99 -6.39
CA ILE A 29 -18.51 -15.87 -6.91
C ILE A 29 -19.92 -16.35 -7.34
N PRO A 30 -21.01 -15.60 -7.06
CA PRO A 30 -22.35 -15.95 -7.49
C PRO A 30 -22.45 -16.12 -9.01
N ILE A 31 -22.95 -17.27 -9.46
CA ILE A 31 -23.11 -17.62 -10.87
C ILE A 31 -24.56 -18.06 -11.11
N VAL A 32 -25.17 -17.51 -12.16
CA VAL A 32 -26.46 -17.96 -12.71
C VAL A 32 -26.14 -18.80 -13.96
N LYS A 33 -26.60 -20.05 -13.99
CA LYS A 33 -26.38 -20.95 -15.14
C LYS A 33 -27.65 -21.06 -15.97
N GLU A 34 -27.57 -20.71 -17.25
CA GLU A 34 -28.67 -20.85 -18.20
C GLU A 34 -28.14 -21.42 -19.52
N GLN A 35 -28.81 -22.45 -20.07
CA GLN A 35 -28.47 -23.04 -21.37
C GLN A 35 -26.97 -23.40 -21.52
N ASN A 36 -26.35 -23.90 -20.46
CA ASN A 36 -24.91 -24.24 -20.39
C ASN A 36 -23.95 -23.03 -20.48
N GLU A 37 -24.45 -21.80 -20.36
CA GLU A 37 -23.67 -20.57 -20.21
C GLU A 37 -23.69 -20.07 -18.75
N GLU A 38 -22.66 -19.30 -18.38
CA GLU A 38 -22.54 -18.66 -17.06
C GLU A 38 -22.82 -17.15 -17.16
N PHE A 39 -23.70 -16.68 -16.29
CA PHE A 39 -24.08 -15.29 -16.13
C PHE A 39 -23.83 -14.82 -14.70
N PHE A 40 -23.66 -13.51 -14.55
CA PHE A 40 -23.33 -12.88 -13.28
C PHE A 40 -24.27 -11.71 -13.02
N ASP A 41 -25.06 -11.79 -11.96
CA ASP A 41 -25.79 -10.66 -11.42
C ASP A 41 -24.81 -9.72 -10.72
N ILE A 42 -24.57 -8.55 -11.31
CA ILE A 42 -23.57 -7.60 -10.81
C ILE A 42 -23.82 -7.15 -9.36
N GLU A 43 -25.07 -7.04 -8.92
CA GLU A 43 -25.40 -6.60 -7.57
C GLU A 43 -25.19 -7.73 -6.56
N GLN A 44 -25.48 -8.99 -6.94
CA GLN A 44 -25.12 -10.14 -6.12
C GLN A 44 -23.60 -10.29 -6.01
N VAL A 45 -22.85 -10.11 -7.10
CA VAL A 45 -21.39 -10.15 -7.10
C VAL A 45 -20.81 -9.07 -6.18
N LYS A 46 -21.29 -7.83 -6.27
CA LYS A 46 -20.85 -6.73 -5.39
C LYS A 46 -21.13 -7.03 -3.92
N ARG A 47 -22.33 -7.53 -3.58
CA ARG A 47 -22.66 -7.91 -2.20
C ARG A 47 -21.78 -9.04 -1.68
N TRP A 48 -21.52 -10.05 -2.51
CA TRP A 48 -20.61 -11.14 -2.17
C TRP A 48 -19.19 -10.63 -1.92
N HIS A 49 -18.65 -9.78 -2.81
CA HIS A 49 -17.32 -9.21 -2.64
C HIS A 49 -17.23 -8.29 -1.42
N LYS A 50 -18.29 -7.52 -1.13
CA LYS A 50 -18.34 -6.67 0.07
C LYS A 50 -18.21 -7.49 1.36
N LYS A 51 -18.83 -8.67 1.44
CA LYS A 51 -18.67 -9.58 2.59
C LYS A 51 -17.22 -10.08 2.73
N ILE A 52 -16.53 -10.30 1.61
CA ILE A 52 -15.11 -10.72 1.62
C ILE A 52 -14.21 -9.58 2.13
N THR A 53 -14.53 -8.33 1.78
CA THR A 53 -13.73 -7.15 2.16
C THR A 53 -14.17 -6.53 3.49
N GLU A 54 -15.30 -6.93 4.08
CA GLU A 54 -15.81 -6.41 5.35
C GLU A 54 -14.77 -6.40 6.49
N PRO A 55 -13.91 -7.42 6.66
CA PRO A 55 -12.85 -7.36 7.67
C PRO A 55 -11.87 -6.20 7.50
N ILE A 56 -11.67 -5.71 6.27
CA ILE A 56 -10.80 -4.57 5.97
C ILE A 56 -11.44 -3.27 6.49
N ASP A 57 -12.75 -3.14 6.36
CA ASP A 57 -13.50 -1.95 6.83
C ASP A 57 -13.47 -1.83 8.37
N ASN A 58 -13.18 -2.92 9.07
CA ASN A 58 -13.07 -2.96 10.53
C ASN A 58 -11.67 -2.60 11.05
N LEU A 59 -10.71 -2.33 10.15
CA LEU A 59 -9.40 -1.86 10.56
C LEU A 59 -9.45 -0.40 11.01
N MET A 60 -8.77 -0.10 12.11
CA MET A 60 -8.74 1.23 12.71
C MET A 60 -7.44 1.92 12.35
N ILE A 61 -7.52 3.15 11.85
CA ILE A 61 -6.36 4.01 11.62
C ILE A 61 -5.57 4.14 12.94
N ASP A 62 -4.24 4.19 12.82
CA ASP A 62 -3.26 4.29 13.91
C ASP A 62 -3.20 3.09 14.86
N LYS A 63 -3.92 2.01 14.55
CA LYS A 63 -3.84 0.76 15.30
C LYS A 63 -2.74 -0.16 14.72
N LYS A 64 -2.07 -0.86 15.62
CA LYS A 64 -1.07 -1.88 15.30
C LYS A 64 -1.76 -3.21 14.97
N TYR A 65 -1.28 -3.86 13.92
CA TYR A 65 -1.70 -5.20 13.52
C TYR A 65 -0.48 -6.06 13.25
N ASP A 66 -0.54 -7.33 13.66
CA ASP A 66 0.51 -8.29 13.32
C ASP A 66 0.37 -8.77 11.87
N ASN A 67 1.45 -9.33 11.33
CA ASN A 67 1.53 -9.79 9.94
C ASN A 67 0.48 -10.87 9.60
N ASN A 68 0.14 -11.75 10.54
CA ASN A 68 -0.85 -12.81 10.29
C ASN A 68 -2.24 -12.21 10.17
N THR A 69 -2.60 -11.30 11.07
CA THR A 69 -3.87 -10.55 11.01
C THR A 69 -3.99 -9.80 9.69
N ILE A 70 -2.92 -9.13 9.23
CA ILE A 70 -2.94 -8.42 7.93
C ILE A 70 -3.14 -9.40 6.78
N CYS A 71 -2.41 -10.53 6.76
CA CYS A 71 -2.56 -11.54 5.72
C CYS A 71 -3.97 -12.15 5.70
N ASP A 72 -4.56 -12.39 6.87
CA ASP A 72 -5.89 -12.96 7.00
C ASP A 72 -6.97 -11.98 6.59
N VAL A 73 -6.83 -10.68 6.90
CA VAL A 73 -7.79 -9.65 6.52
C VAL A 73 -7.73 -9.36 5.01
N PHE A 74 -6.54 -9.15 4.47
CA PHE A 74 -6.38 -8.76 3.06
C PHE A 74 -6.29 -9.95 2.09
N LYS A 75 -6.05 -11.16 2.60
CA LYS A 75 -5.78 -12.37 1.79
C LYS A 75 -4.54 -12.22 0.90
N CYS A 76 -3.52 -11.53 1.38
CA CYS A 76 -2.27 -11.27 0.67
C CYS A 76 -1.11 -12.16 1.17
N SER A 77 0.06 -12.06 0.54
CA SER A 77 1.28 -12.76 0.97
C SER A 77 1.79 -12.27 2.33
N GLN A 78 2.62 -13.08 2.98
CA GLN A 78 3.28 -12.76 4.25
C GLN A 78 4.53 -11.88 4.12
N GLN A 79 5.04 -11.71 2.91
CA GLN A 79 6.34 -11.08 2.63
C GLN A 79 6.23 -10.08 1.48
N GLY A 80 7.17 -9.12 1.47
CA GLY A 80 7.31 -8.06 0.47
C GLY A 80 6.75 -6.71 0.92
N GLY A 81 7.28 -5.63 0.34
CA GLY A 81 6.83 -4.26 0.58
C GLY A 81 5.48 -3.95 -0.09
N MET A 82 5.21 -4.57 -1.24
CA MET A 82 3.94 -4.46 -1.96
C MET A 82 3.27 -5.83 -2.06
N ARG A 83 2.06 -5.99 -1.52
CA ARG A 83 1.39 -7.29 -1.41
C ARG A 83 0.02 -7.27 -2.05
N ARG A 84 -0.08 -7.89 -3.23
CA ARG A 84 -1.30 -7.95 -4.04
C ARG A 84 -2.21 -9.09 -3.59
N SER A 85 -3.49 -8.79 -3.38
CA SER A 85 -4.56 -9.79 -3.26
C SER A 85 -5.56 -9.64 -4.40
N HIS A 86 -5.66 -10.70 -5.20
CA HIS A 86 -6.69 -10.80 -6.25
C HIS A 86 -8.07 -11.10 -5.67
N LEU A 87 -8.16 -11.75 -4.50
CA LEU A 87 -9.45 -12.10 -3.91
C LEU A 87 -10.18 -10.87 -3.39
N THR A 88 -9.49 -10.00 -2.63
CA THR A 88 -10.07 -8.75 -2.12
C THR A 88 -9.95 -7.58 -3.11
N ASN A 89 -9.31 -7.81 -4.26
CA ASN A 89 -8.91 -6.79 -5.22
C ASN A 89 -8.15 -5.61 -4.57
N THR A 90 -7.24 -5.87 -3.64
CA THR A 90 -6.43 -4.86 -2.95
C THR A 90 -4.93 -4.97 -3.21
N LEU A 91 -4.19 -3.89 -2.99
CA LEU A 91 -2.73 -3.87 -2.88
C LEU A 91 -2.36 -3.29 -1.50
N VAL A 92 -1.62 -4.04 -0.69
CA VAL A 92 -1.16 -3.57 0.62
C VAL A 92 0.29 -3.13 0.52
N LEU A 93 0.55 -1.88 0.88
CA LEU A 93 1.88 -1.27 0.93
C LEU A 93 2.40 -1.28 2.36
N PHE A 94 3.66 -1.63 2.50
CA PHE A 94 4.43 -1.57 3.73
C PHE A 94 5.56 -0.58 3.51
N SER A 95 5.53 0.52 4.26
CA SER A 95 6.62 1.48 4.35
C SER A 95 7.34 1.23 5.68
N ASP A 96 8.59 0.81 5.60
CA ASP A 96 9.39 0.44 6.77
C ASP A 96 10.48 1.48 7.01
N HIS A 97 10.24 2.34 8.00
CA HIS A 97 11.14 3.42 8.40
C HIS A 97 12.24 2.94 9.36
N THR A 98 12.31 1.64 9.66
CA THR A 98 13.35 1.07 10.53
C THR A 98 14.60 0.63 9.79
N ASN A 99 14.52 0.55 8.45
CA ASN A 99 15.57 0.03 7.60
C ASN A 99 15.89 1.00 6.46
N ASP A 100 17.17 1.28 6.22
CA ASP A 100 17.65 2.23 5.19
C ASP A 100 17.49 1.71 3.73
N VAL A 101 16.75 0.61 3.51
CA VAL A 101 16.63 -0.03 2.19
C VAL A 101 15.83 0.83 1.20
N TYR A 102 14.82 1.54 1.69
CA TYR A 102 13.99 2.45 0.90
C TYR A 102 13.83 3.77 1.63
N ARG A 103 13.90 4.87 0.87
CA ARG A 103 13.81 6.23 1.40
C ARG A 103 12.44 6.83 1.08
N ASP A 104 11.41 6.15 1.57
CA ASP A 104 10.05 6.69 1.53
C ASP A 104 10.04 7.99 2.36
N HIS A 105 9.35 9.01 1.87
CA HIS A 105 9.29 10.29 2.58
C HIS A 105 7.95 10.97 2.36
N SER A 106 7.48 11.67 3.40
CA SER A 106 6.27 12.49 3.32
C SER A 106 6.62 13.94 2.99
N VAL A 107 5.79 14.54 2.13
CA VAL A 107 5.79 15.97 1.83
C VAL A 107 4.44 16.53 2.23
N ILE A 108 4.43 17.63 2.97
CA ILE A 108 3.22 18.35 3.36
C ILE A 108 3.17 19.65 2.57
N ASP A 109 2.06 19.90 1.86
CA ASP A 109 1.87 21.15 1.13
C ASP A 109 1.46 22.32 2.05
N ASN A 110 1.33 23.51 1.47
CA ASN A 110 0.95 24.71 2.22
C ASN A 110 -0.48 24.66 2.79
N GLU A 111 -1.31 23.72 2.32
CA GLU A 111 -2.69 23.50 2.79
C GLU A 111 -2.76 22.42 3.88
N GLY A 112 -1.62 21.79 4.20
CA GLY A 112 -1.53 20.75 5.21
C GLY A 112 -1.82 19.34 4.69
N ASN A 113 -1.90 19.15 3.37
CA ASN A 113 -2.13 17.83 2.79
C ASN A 113 -0.82 17.05 2.73
N GLU A 114 -0.83 15.83 3.25
CA GLU A 114 0.31 14.93 3.20
C GLU A 114 0.31 14.09 1.91
N THR A 115 1.49 14.01 1.28
CA THR A 115 1.80 13.10 0.18
C THR A 115 2.96 12.20 0.57
N LEU A 116 2.76 10.89 0.56
CA LEU A 116 3.83 9.91 0.74
C LEU A 116 4.46 9.59 -0.62
N HIS A 117 5.75 9.82 -0.75
CA HIS A 117 6.54 9.40 -1.90
C HIS A 117 7.07 7.98 -1.66
N TYR A 118 6.30 6.99 -2.11
CA TYR A 118 6.58 5.58 -1.89
C TYR A 118 7.52 5.01 -2.94
N THR A 119 8.56 4.30 -2.51
CA THR A 119 9.55 3.68 -3.41
C THR A 119 9.03 2.37 -3.99
N GLY A 120 9.23 2.18 -5.29
CA GLY A 120 8.84 0.98 -6.03
C GLY A 120 9.52 -0.29 -5.52
N MET A 121 8.97 -1.45 -5.90
CA MET A 121 9.60 -2.74 -5.66
C MET A 121 10.80 -2.98 -6.61
N GLY A 122 11.72 -3.82 -6.14
CA GLY A 122 12.93 -4.23 -6.87
C GLY A 122 14.17 -3.76 -6.12
N GLN A 123 14.95 -4.70 -5.58
CA GLN A 123 16.12 -4.42 -4.73
C GLN A 123 17.45 -4.38 -5.47
N LYS A 124 17.49 -4.87 -6.71
CA LYS A 124 18.72 -5.00 -7.51
C LYS A 124 18.49 -4.46 -8.92
N GLY A 125 19.47 -3.71 -9.41
CA GLY A 125 19.39 -3.03 -10.70
C GLY A 125 18.33 -1.92 -10.71
N ASP A 126 18.16 -1.35 -11.90
CA ASP A 126 17.17 -0.31 -12.16
C ASP A 126 15.76 -0.89 -12.06
N GLN A 127 14.87 -0.13 -11.42
CA GLN A 127 13.47 -0.49 -11.33
C GLN A 127 12.74 -0.18 -12.63
N ASP A 128 11.80 -1.06 -12.96
CA ASP A 128 10.88 -0.89 -14.09
C ASP A 128 9.46 -0.66 -13.54
N ILE A 129 8.82 0.40 -14.04
CA ILE A 129 7.45 0.77 -13.66
C ILE A 129 6.43 -0.28 -14.11
N ASP A 130 6.70 -0.98 -15.22
CA ASP A 130 5.82 -1.99 -15.80
C ASP A 130 6.13 -3.41 -15.31
N HIS A 131 7.02 -3.53 -14.33
CA HIS A 131 7.39 -4.81 -13.73
C HIS A 131 6.63 -5.12 -12.42
N GLY A 132 6.08 -6.33 -12.32
CA GLY A 132 5.49 -6.88 -11.09
C GLY A 132 4.50 -5.94 -10.37
N GLN A 133 4.77 -5.62 -9.10
CA GLN A 133 3.86 -4.78 -8.30
C GLN A 133 3.96 -3.28 -8.60
N ASN A 134 5.06 -2.81 -9.22
CA ASN A 134 5.12 -1.43 -9.72
C ASN A 134 4.01 -1.21 -10.74
N LYS A 135 3.81 -2.17 -11.65
CA LYS A 135 2.72 -2.15 -12.63
C LYS A 135 1.35 -2.17 -11.94
N THR A 136 1.19 -3.00 -10.92
CA THR A 136 -0.06 -3.10 -10.15
C THR A 136 -0.42 -1.76 -9.51
N LEU A 137 0.55 -1.09 -8.88
CA LEU A 137 0.33 0.21 -8.26
C LEU A 137 0.06 1.27 -9.33
N ASN A 138 0.82 1.28 -10.43
CA ASN A 138 0.65 2.22 -11.54
C ASN A 138 -0.75 2.15 -12.19
N HIS A 139 -1.35 0.95 -12.27
CA HIS A 139 -2.67 0.73 -12.85
C HIS A 139 -3.78 0.52 -11.79
N SER A 140 -3.55 0.91 -10.54
CA SER A 140 -4.50 0.62 -9.47
C SER A 140 -5.87 1.27 -9.71
N GLU A 141 -5.89 2.53 -10.15
CA GLU A 141 -7.08 3.29 -10.51
C GLU A 141 -7.83 2.68 -11.71
N ASP A 142 -7.09 2.24 -12.73
CA ASP A 142 -7.64 1.62 -13.93
C ASP A 142 -8.33 0.29 -13.64
N LEU A 143 -7.85 -0.44 -12.64
CA LEU A 143 -8.30 -1.80 -12.28
C LEU A 143 -9.13 -1.86 -10.97
N SER A 144 -9.63 -0.71 -10.50
CA SER A 144 -10.36 -0.58 -9.23
C SER A 144 -9.65 -1.28 -8.05
N ILE A 145 -8.32 -1.31 -8.07
CA ILE A 145 -7.51 -1.90 -7.02
C ILE A 145 -7.40 -0.87 -5.90
N LYS A 146 -7.97 -1.20 -4.75
CA LYS A 146 -7.81 -0.35 -3.55
C LYS A 146 -6.42 -0.55 -2.97
N VAL A 147 -5.76 0.55 -2.63
CA VAL A 147 -4.41 0.54 -2.06
C VAL A 147 -4.49 0.92 -0.59
N TYR A 148 -3.84 0.15 0.27
CA TYR A 148 -3.83 0.36 1.72
C TYR A 148 -2.39 0.47 2.22
N LEU A 149 -2.15 1.36 3.17
CA LEU A 149 -0.81 1.61 3.71
C LEU A 149 -0.68 1.13 5.15
N PHE A 150 0.41 0.43 5.41
CA PHE A 150 0.94 0.16 6.75
C PHE A 150 2.33 0.77 6.87
N GLU A 151 2.59 1.39 8.02
CA GLU A 151 3.91 1.92 8.34
C GLU A 151 4.54 1.21 9.55
N SER A 152 5.85 1.05 9.51
CA SER A 152 6.65 0.47 10.58
C SER A 152 7.71 1.46 11.03
N PHE A 153 7.65 1.86 12.31
CA PHE A 153 8.67 2.71 12.97
C PHE A 153 9.46 1.94 14.04
N ILE A 154 8.97 0.75 14.39
CA ILE A 154 9.66 -0.23 15.23
C ILE A 154 9.53 -1.58 14.52
N SER A 155 10.62 -2.36 14.54
CA SER A 155 10.66 -3.66 13.89
C SER A 155 9.55 -4.57 14.42
N GLY A 156 8.81 -5.18 13.50
CA GLY A 156 7.69 -6.09 13.80
C GLY A 156 6.35 -5.41 14.09
N GLU A 157 6.27 -4.08 14.07
CA GLU A 157 5.01 -3.36 14.25
C GLU A 157 4.50 -2.79 12.93
N HIS A 158 3.26 -3.09 12.54
CA HIS A 158 2.62 -2.49 11.37
C HIS A 158 1.42 -1.64 11.80
N ILE A 159 1.54 -0.32 11.62
CA ILE A 159 0.50 0.65 11.95
C ILE A 159 -0.34 0.90 10.72
N PHE A 160 -1.65 0.66 10.81
CA PHE A 160 -2.57 0.89 9.69
C PHE A 160 -2.82 2.39 9.48
N ARG A 161 -2.62 2.88 8.25
CA ARG A 161 -2.85 4.28 7.88
C ARG A 161 -4.10 4.53 7.05
N GLY A 162 -4.77 3.47 6.62
CA GLY A 162 -5.97 3.57 5.81
C GLY A 162 -5.72 3.40 4.31
N GLU A 163 -6.72 3.79 3.54
CA GLU A 163 -6.72 3.72 2.08
C GLU A 163 -5.97 4.92 1.49
N VAL A 164 -5.08 4.63 0.54
CA VAL A 164 -4.30 5.61 -0.22
C VAL A 164 -4.58 5.45 -1.71
N ARG A 165 -4.28 6.48 -2.50
CA ARG A 165 -4.34 6.43 -3.97
C ARG A 165 -3.16 7.16 -4.58
N LEU A 166 -2.86 6.87 -5.84
CA LEU A 166 -1.92 7.68 -6.61
C LEU A 166 -2.47 9.09 -6.75
N PHE A 167 -1.71 10.06 -6.21
CA PHE A 167 -2.04 11.48 -6.30
C PHE A 167 -1.60 12.07 -7.63
N ASN A 168 -0.39 11.69 -8.07
CA ASN A 168 0.27 12.20 -9.26
C ASN A 168 0.89 11.06 -10.07
N LYS A 169 1.33 11.39 -11.28
CA LYS A 169 2.11 10.46 -12.11
C LYS A 169 3.38 10.05 -11.35
N HIS A 170 3.67 8.76 -11.39
CA HIS A 170 4.95 8.23 -10.93
C HIS A 170 6.12 8.91 -11.66
N TYR A 171 7.30 8.89 -11.04
CA TYR A 171 8.53 9.37 -11.65
C TYR A 171 9.69 8.47 -11.22
N THR A 172 10.86 8.65 -11.82
CA THR A 172 12.07 7.92 -11.44
C THR A 172 13.11 8.87 -10.86
N THR A 173 13.95 8.35 -9.96
CA THR A 173 15.09 9.08 -9.40
C THR A 173 16.27 8.12 -9.19
N GLU A 174 17.48 8.67 -9.06
CA GLU A 174 18.69 7.89 -8.76
C GLU A 174 18.85 7.73 -7.24
N GLN A 175 18.99 6.49 -6.77
CA GLN A 175 19.32 6.18 -5.37
C GLN A 175 20.34 5.04 -5.32
N ASN A 176 21.51 5.28 -4.71
CA ASN A 176 22.61 4.31 -4.61
C ASN A 176 23.01 3.75 -5.99
N ASP A 177 23.26 4.64 -6.95
CA ASP A 177 23.71 4.33 -8.32
C ASP A 177 22.76 3.42 -9.11
N ARG A 178 21.45 3.56 -8.88
CA ARG A 178 20.40 2.90 -9.65
C ARG A 178 19.14 3.75 -9.77
N THR A 179 18.40 3.56 -10.84
CA THR A 179 17.09 4.18 -11.04
C THR A 179 16.04 3.48 -10.17
N VAL A 180 15.29 4.24 -9.37
CA VAL A 180 14.14 3.75 -8.59
C VAL A 180 12.86 4.46 -9.02
N CYS A 181 11.74 3.74 -9.03
CA CYS A 181 10.42 4.30 -9.27
C CYS A 181 9.87 4.90 -7.98
N ILE A 182 9.26 6.08 -8.07
CA ILE A 182 8.60 6.76 -6.95
C ILE A 182 7.12 6.97 -7.31
N PHE A 183 6.26 6.60 -6.36
CA PHE A 183 4.82 6.70 -6.45
C PHE A 183 4.30 7.71 -5.43
N PRO A 184 3.87 8.91 -5.85
CA PRO A 184 3.24 9.88 -4.96
C PRO A 184 1.83 9.39 -4.56
N LEU A 185 1.63 9.16 -3.27
CA LEU A 185 0.38 8.65 -2.70
C LEU A 185 -0.25 9.69 -1.79
N THR A 186 -1.57 9.84 -1.90
CA THR A 186 -2.38 10.66 -0.99
C THR A 186 -3.42 9.79 -0.29
N PHE A 187 -3.87 10.22 0.88
CA PHE A 187 -4.88 9.52 1.67
C PHE A 187 -6.29 9.85 1.13
N ASN A 188 -7.14 8.83 1.03
CA ASN A 188 -8.49 8.98 0.46
C ASN A 188 -9.50 9.66 1.41
N ASN A 189 -9.16 9.88 2.68
CA ASN A 189 -10.08 10.44 3.67
C ASN A 189 -9.97 11.97 3.78
N SER A 190 -11.09 12.67 3.59
CA SER A 190 -11.29 14.06 4.05
C SER A 190 -11.27 14.20 5.58
N GLU A 191 -11.35 13.09 6.31
CA GLU A 191 -11.10 13.01 7.77
C GLU A 191 -9.61 12.90 8.12
N TYR A 192 -8.71 12.76 7.13
CA TYR A 192 -7.30 13.10 7.30
C TYR A 192 -7.14 14.63 7.28
N TYR A 193 -7.96 15.32 8.07
CA TYR A 193 -7.58 16.60 8.63
C TYR A 193 -6.47 16.25 9.63
N ILE A 194 -5.31 16.87 9.49
CA ILE A 194 -4.37 17.01 10.61
C ILE A 194 -4.74 18.33 11.30
N PRO A 195 -5.78 18.43 12.16
CA PRO A 195 -5.73 19.46 13.19
C PRO A 195 -4.59 19.05 14.09
N GLY A 196 -3.59 19.92 14.21
CA GLY A 196 -2.38 19.67 14.97
C GLY A 196 -2.58 19.42 16.46
N ASN A 197 -3.28 18.36 16.89
CA ASN A 197 -3.46 18.01 18.30
C ASN A 197 -3.72 16.53 18.67
N ILE A 198 -3.64 15.55 17.75
CA ILE A 198 -3.40 14.13 18.11
C ILE A 198 -2.60 13.52 16.94
N SER A 199 -1.29 13.26 16.96
CA SER A 199 -0.43 12.83 18.06
C SER A 199 1.04 13.24 17.84
N ASN A 200 1.31 14.54 17.71
CA ASN A 200 2.68 15.06 17.64
C ASN A 200 3.53 14.60 18.86
N GLU A 201 2.91 14.37 20.03
CA GLU A 201 3.58 13.75 21.17
C GLU A 201 3.84 12.25 21.03
N LYS A 202 3.00 11.48 20.33
CA LYS A 202 3.19 10.02 20.19
C LYS A 202 4.21 9.75 19.10
N TYR A 203 4.16 10.48 17.99
CA TYR A 203 5.24 10.53 17.00
C TYR A 203 6.52 11.08 17.60
N ARG A 204 6.51 12.20 18.34
CA ARG A 204 7.73 12.68 19.04
C ARG A 204 8.20 11.73 20.13
N LYS A 205 7.33 11.04 20.87
CA LYS A 205 7.76 10.03 21.86
C LYS A 205 8.36 8.82 21.17
N GLN A 206 7.82 8.40 20.03
CA GLN A 206 8.35 7.32 19.21
C GLN A 206 9.67 7.74 18.53
N GLU A 207 9.75 8.92 17.91
CA GLU A 207 10.96 9.55 17.38
C GLU A 207 12.01 9.77 18.48
N ASN A 208 11.63 10.22 19.67
CA ASN A 208 12.55 10.38 20.80
C ASN A 208 13.03 9.02 21.35
N LEU A 209 12.21 7.97 21.24
CA LEU A 209 12.61 6.60 21.56
C LEU A 209 13.57 6.05 20.49
N ILE A 210 13.29 6.32 19.21
CA ILE A 210 14.13 5.97 18.06
C ILE A 210 15.45 6.74 18.10
N ASN A 211 15.44 8.04 18.38
CA ASN A 211 16.63 8.87 18.56
C ASN A 211 17.48 8.37 19.74
N LYS A 212 16.86 7.98 20.87
CA LYS A 212 17.56 7.31 21.98
C LYS A 212 18.13 5.94 21.62
N LEU A 213 17.55 5.23 20.65
CA LEU A 213 18.02 3.92 20.16
C LEU A 213 19.05 4.06 19.03
N SER A 214 19.00 5.16 18.26
CA SER A 214 19.88 5.50 17.13
C SER A 214 21.02 6.44 17.52
N ASP A 215 21.13 6.85 18.79
CA ASP A 215 22.22 7.69 19.29
C ASP A 215 23.60 7.04 19.05
N ASN A 216 23.68 5.72 18.88
CA ASN A 216 24.91 5.06 18.42
C ASN A 216 25.25 5.40 16.95
N ASP A 217 24.26 5.44 16.04
CA ASP A 217 24.52 5.66 14.60
C ASP A 217 24.71 7.14 14.25
N VAL A 218 24.03 8.05 14.96
CA VAL A 218 24.27 9.50 14.82
C VAL A 218 25.64 9.88 15.39
N TYR A 219 26.06 9.28 16.50
CA TYR A 219 27.39 9.47 17.07
C TYR A 219 28.49 8.94 16.14
N GLU A 220 28.33 7.74 15.57
CA GLU A 220 29.30 7.16 14.64
C GLU A 220 29.41 7.96 13.33
N ARG A 221 28.28 8.42 12.75
CA ARG A 221 28.27 9.29 11.55
C ARG A 221 28.92 10.66 11.84
N ALA A 222 28.71 11.23 13.02
CA ALA A 222 29.34 12.50 13.43
C ALA A 222 30.85 12.35 13.70
N MET A 223 31.30 11.21 14.21
CA MET A 223 32.71 10.89 14.42
C MET A 223 33.45 10.67 13.09
N GLN A 224 32.84 9.97 12.14
CA GLN A 224 33.40 9.78 10.80
C GLN A 224 33.55 11.11 10.04
N ALA A 225 32.55 11.99 10.13
CA ALA A 225 32.63 13.33 9.53
C ALA A 225 33.75 14.20 10.13
N LYS A 226 34.01 14.08 11.45
CA LYS A 226 35.14 14.78 12.11
C LYS A 226 36.52 14.26 11.70
N GLN A 227 36.63 12.99 11.32
CA GLN A 227 37.90 12.38 10.93
C GLN A 227 38.31 12.76 9.50
N VAL A 228 37.33 12.93 8.61
CA VAL A 228 37.54 13.39 7.22
C VAL A 228 38.02 14.84 7.17
N VAL A 229 37.49 15.72 8.04
CA VAL A 229 37.89 17.14 8.10
C VAL A 229 39.29 17.35 8.70
N LYS A 230 39.85 16.37 9.39
CA LYS A 230 41.21 16.44 9.98
C LYS A 230 42.33 16.01 9.03
N ASN A 231 42.00 15.39 7.90
CA ASN A 231 42.94 14.83 6.93
C ASN A 231 42.94 15.60 5.59
N LEU A 232 42.32 16.78 5.55
CA LEU A 232 42.44 17.81 4.51
C LEU A 232 43.20 19.00 5.08
#